data_AF-A0A9Q1QJG6-F1
#
_entry.id   AF-A0A9Q1QJG6-F1
#
_cell.length_a   1.000
_cell.length_b   1.000
_cell.length_c   1.000
_cell.angle_alpha   90.00
_cell.angle_beta   90.00
_cell.angle_gamma   90.00
#
_symmetry.space_group_name_H-M   'P 1'
#
loop_
_entity.id
_entity.type
_entity.pdbx_description
1 polymer ?
#
loop_
_entity_poly.entity_id
_entity_poly.type
_entity_poly.pdbx_seq_one_letter_code
_entity_poly.pdbx_strand_id
1 'polypeptide(L)'
;MDDIHVNISDGGSESEDTEMEIGEEEPKPDPEPEQQEVLRKKIKTEHKRQQKTTLIMASGSVVQVKGDSQRAGAEIVYGAEECQKHSLEMLKELGFPTGVMPLKDLLECGRVRDTGFVWMKQKAPSEHYFETTKTLVSYAAEVTCYVEKGRMKKMTGVKSKQLLIWVSISEMSIDEPCSGKIHFKTNLGVGKSFPITAFMSEEEKAKYLQDRSH
;
A
#
# COMPACT_ATOMS: atom_id res chain seq x y z
N MET A 1 59.74 -8.40 -67.08
CA MET A 1 59.98 -9.32 -65.96
C MET A 1 58.87 -10.32 -66.00
N ASP A 2 59.31 -11.53 -66.25
CA ASP A 2 58.60 -12.65 -66.84
C ASP A 2 57.63 -13.32 -65.86
N ASP A 3 56.63 -13.97 -66.44
CA ASP A 3 55.80 -14.98 -65.81
C ASP A 3 56.61 -16.28 -65.52
N ILE A 4 55.98 -17.14 -64.71
CA ILE A 4 55.99 -18.62 -64.78
C ILE A 4 56.74 -19.39 -63.68
N HIS A 5 55.89 -20.04 -62.87
CA HIS A 5 55.92 -21.39 -62.27
C HIS A 5 56.50 -21.69 -60.88
N VAL A 6 55.55 -22.06 -60.01
CA VAL A 6 55.33 -23.36 -59.33
C VAL A 6 56.54 -24.02 -58.66
N ASN A 7 56.38 -24.34 -57.36
CA ASN A 7 56.84 -25.63 -56.85
C ASN A 7 55.86 -26.21 -55.81
N ILE A 8 55.66 -27.51 -55.98
CA ILE A 8 54.79 -28.45 -55.28
C ILE A 8 55.57 -29.05 -54.09
N SER A 9 54.88 -29.28 -52.97
CA SER A 9 55.10 -30.34 -51.96
C SER A 9 53.81 -30.44 -51.16
N ASP A 10 52.91 -31.42 -51.29
CA ASP A 10 53.00 -32.88 -51.17
C ASP A 10 53.19 -33.38 -49.72
N GLY A 11 52.21 -34.18 -49.29
CA GLY A 11 52.34 -35.26 -48.31
C GLY A 11 52.37 -34.91 -46.81
N GLY A 12 51.37 -35.40 -46.07
CA GLY A 12 51.54 -35.67 -44.64
C GLY A 12 50.29 -35.52 -43.78
N SER A 13 49.37 -36.47 -43.89
CA SER A 13 48.36 -36.74 -42.87
C SER A 13 49.02 -37.40 -41.65
N GLU A 14 49.05 -36.72 -40.51
CA GLU A 14 49.20 -37.36 -39.20
C GLU A 14 48.05 -36.87 -38.31
N SER A 15 47.26 -37.85 -37.88
CA SER A 15 46.15 -37.76 -36.95
C SER A 15 46.67 -37.46 -35.55
N GLU A 16 46.35 -36.29 -35.01
CA GLU A 16 46.41 -36.06 -33.56
C GLU A 16 45.04 -36.43 -32.97
N ASP A 17 44.96 -37.65 -32.46
CA ASP A 17 43.87 -38.10 -31.58
C ASP A 17 43.88 -37.24 -30.31
N THR A 18 43.03 -36.22 -30.27
CA THR A 18 42.76 -35.49 -29.03
C THR A 18 41.77 -36.30 -28.20
N GLU A 19 42.27 -37.03 -27.20
CA GLU A 19 41.46 -37.54 -26.10
C GLU A 19 40.73 -36.37 -25.42
N MET A 20 39.40 -36.36 -25.49
CA MET A 20 38.58 -35.49 -24.65
C MET A 20 38.62 -36.06 -23.23
N GLU A 21 39.44 -35.48 -22.36
CA GLU A 21 39.31 -35.69 -20.92
C GLU A 21 37.93 -35.20 -20.46
N ILE A 22 37.09 -36.15 -20.05
CA ILE A 22 35.87 -35.88 -19.31
C ILE A 22 36.34 -35.48 -17.90
N GLY A 23 36.43 -34.19 -17.63
CA GLY A 23 36.71 -33.69 -16.30
C GLY A 23 35.69 -34.25 -15.30
N GLU A 24 36.15 -35.06 -14.37
CA GLU A 24 35.36 -35.48 -13.21
C GLU A 24 34.99 -34.21 -12.43
N GLU A 25 33.71 -33.83 -12.45
CA GLU A 25 33.20 -32.71 -11.66
C GLU A 25 33.32 -33.11 -10.18
N GLU A 26 34.29 -32.51 -9.47
CA GLU A 26 34.48 -32.79 -8.04
C GLU A 26 33.17 -32.54 -7.26
N PRO A 27 32.80 -33.44 -6.34
CA PRO A 27 31.61 -33.26 -5.53
C PRO A 27 31.77 -31.99 -4.70
N LYS A 28 30.84 -31.04 -4.88
CA LYS A 28 30.83 -29.77 -4.14
C LYS A 28 30.94 -30.04 -2.63
N PRO A 29 31.79 -29.27 -1.91
CA PRO A 29 31.98 -29.45 -0.49
C PRO A 29 30.66 -29.28 0.25
N ASP A 30 30.40 -30.18 1.21
CA ASP A 30 29.22 -30.12 2.05
C ASP A 30 29.13 -28.73 2.74
N PRO A 31 27.92 -28.15 2.83
CA PRO A 31 27.75 -26.83 3.41
C PRO A 31 28.22 -26.79 4.86
N GLU A 32 28.95 -25.72 5.20
CA GLU A 32 29.56 -25.48 6.50
C GLU A 32 28.54 -25.62 7.65
N PRO A 33 28.92 -26.16 8.84
CA PRO A 33 27.97 -26.49 9.91
C PRO A 33 27.04 -25.34 10.32
N GLU A 34 27.53 -24.09 10.26
CA GLU A 34 26.73 -22.89 10.53
C GLU A 34 25.62 -22.67 9.49
N GLN A 35 25.89 -22.93 8.22
CA GLN A 35 24.92 -22.82 7.13
C GLN A 35 23.83 -23.90 7.27
N GLN A 36 24.21 -25.11 7.69
CA GLN A 36 23.24 -26.17 8.02
C GLN A 36 22.36 -25.77 9.20
N GLU A 37 22.91 -25.12 10.23
CA GLU A 37 22.11 -24.65 11.36
C GLU A 37 21.16 -23.51 10.97
N VAL A 38 21.58 -22.56 10.13
CA VAL A 38 20.70 -21.52 9.59
C VAL A 38 19.58 -22.13 8.75
N LEU A 39 19.88 -23.10 7.89
CA LEU A 39 18.88 -23.80 7.09
C LEU A 39 17.90 -24.58 7.99
N ARG A 40 18.39 -25.30 9.00
CA ARG A 40 17.55 -25.97 10.00
C ARG A 40 16.67 -24.99 10.77
N LYS A 41 17.18 -23.81 11.15
CA LYS A 41 16.40 -22.75 11.81
C LYS A 41 15.33 -22.18 10.88
N LYS A 42 15.65 -21.96 9.60
CA LYS A 42 14.68 -21.53 8.58
C LYS A 42 13.57 -22.56 8.38
N ILE A 43 13.92 -23.84 8.22
CA ILE A 43 12.95 -24.94 8.08
C ILE A 43 12.07 -25.07 9.31
N LYS A 44 12.65 -25.03 10.53
CA LYS A 44 11.88 -25.05 11.79
C LYS A 44 10.94 -23.85 11.91
N THR A 45 11.40 -22.67 11.50
CA THR A 45 10.60 -21.44 11.52
C THR A 45 9.45 -21.54 10.53
N GLU A 46 9.70 -22.05 9.33
CA GLU A 46 8.69 -22.21 8.28
C GLU A 46 7.66 -23.28 8.66
N HIS A 47 8.12 -24.40 9.21
CA HIS A 47 7.23 -25.45 9.72
C HIS A 47 6.39 -24.94 10.90
N LYS A 48 6.95 -24.11 11.79
CA LYS A 48 6.21 -23.44 12.86
C LYS A 48 5.21 -22.41 12.32
N ARG A 49 5.55 -21.68 11.25
CA ARG A 49 4.61 -20.78 10.54
C ARG A 49 3.47 -21.58 9.93
N GLN A 50 3.77 -22.67 9.23
CA GLN A 50 2.77 -23.55 8.61
C GLN A 50 1.87 -24.20 9.67
N GLN A 51 2.42 -24.75 10.76
CA GLN A 51 1.61 -25.29 11.87
C GLN A 51 0.76 -24.22 12.56
N LYS A 52 1.28 -22.99 12.73
CA LYS A 52 0.49 -21.88 13.27
C LYS A 52 -0.65 -21.50 12.32
N THR A 53 -0.40 -21.47 11.01
CA THR A 53 -1.43 -21.26 9.99
C THR A 53 -2.50 -22.37 10.03
N THR A 54 -2.10 -23.64 10.13
CA THR A 54 -3.03 -24.78 10.24
C THR A 54 -3.83 -24.73 11.55
N LEU A 55 -3.22 -24.35 12.68
CA LEU A 55 -3.92 -24.21 13.96
C LEU A 55 -4.96 -23.08 13.92
N ILE A 56 -4.63 -21.94 13.28
CA ILE A 56 -5.59 -20.84 13.05
C ILE A 56 -6.78 -21.30 12.19
N MET A 57 -6.56 -22.23 11.24
CA MET A 57 -7.65 -22.79 10.42
C MET A 57 -8.53 -23.79 11.20
N ALA A 58 -7.96 -24.48 12.21
CA ALA A 58 -8.66 -25.51 12.99
C ALA A 58 -9.37 -24.98 14.26
N SER A 59 -8.83 -23.95 14.90
CA SER A 59 -9.57 -23.17 15.91
C SER A 59 -10.33 -22.08 15.17
N GLY A 60 -11.66 -22.05 15.17
CA GLY A 60 -12.51 -21.14 14.37
C GLY A 60 -12.36 -19.61 14.59
N SER A 61 -11.13 -19.10 14.56
CA SER A 61 -10.75 -17.71 14.43
C SER A 61 -10.42 -17.47 12.97
N VAL A 62 -11.45 -17.13 12.19
CA VAL A 62 -11.36 -16.83 10.77
C VAL A 62 -10.35 -15.70 10.53
N VAL A 63 -9.12 -16.02 10.13
CA VAL A 63 -8.27 -15.10 9.38
C VAL A 63 -8.60 -15.32 7.91
N GLN A 64 -9.56 -14.54 7.41
CA GLN A 64 -9.93 -14.51 6.00
C GLN A 64 -8.72 -14.09 5.16
N VAL A 65 -8.20 -15.02 4.36
CA VAL A 65 -7.37 -14.66 3.19
C VAL A 65 -8.35 -14.17 2.13
N LYS A 66 -8.49 -12.84 2.00
CA LYS A 66 -9.41 -12.17 1.07
C LYS A 66 -8.98 -12.42 -0.39
N GLY A 67 -9.71 -13.26 -1.10
CA GLY A 67 -10.08 -12.93 -2.48
C GLY A 67 -10.99 -11.70 -2.43
N ASP A 68 -10.84 -10.77 -3.38
CA ASP A 68 -11.39 -9.39 -3.39
C ASP A 68 -12.93 -9.27 -3.49
N SER A 69 -13.67 -10.21 -2.87
CA SER A 69 -15.13 -10.17 -2.63
C SER A 69 -15.63 -8.82 -2.11
N GLN A 70 -14.82 -8.08 -1.35
CA GLN A 70 -15.17 -6.76 -0.81
C GLN A 70 -15.32 -5.67 -1.88
N ARG A 71 -14.68 -5.84 -3.05
CA ARG A 71 -14.69 -4.87 -4.16
C ARG A 71 -15.70 -5.25 -5.25
N ALA A 72 -16.43 -6.36 -5.06
CA ALA A 72 -17.42 -6.81 -6.03
C ALA A 72 -18.51 -5.75 -6.23
N GLY A 73 -18.82 -5.45 -7.49
CA GLY A 73 -19.81 -4.42 -7.84
C GLY A 73 -19.36 -2.98 -7.62
N ALA A 74 -18.05 -2.73 -7.45
CA ALA A 74 -17.55 -1.38 -7.24
C ALA A 74 -17.64 -0.50 -8.50
N GLU A 75 -17.98 0.76 -8.28
CA GLU A 75 -17.67 1.85 -9.21
C GLU A 75 -16.18 2.17 -9.05
N ILE A 76 -15.41 2.12 -10.14
CA ILE A 76 -13.96 2.39 -10.12
C ILE A 76 -13.63 3.47 -11.14
N VAL A 77 -12.89 4.48 -10.70
CA VAL A 77 -12.32 5.53 -11.55
C VAL A 77 -10.81 5.44 -11.53
N TYR A 78 -10.18 5.85 -12.64
CA TYR A 78 -8.74 5.81 -12.83
C TYR A 78 -8.21 7.16 -13.32
N GLY A 79 -6.94 7.42 -13.03
CA GLY A 79 -6.25 8.65 -13.44
C GLY A 79 -6.41 9.79 -12.45
N ALA A 80 -5.39 10.65 -12.37
CA ALA A 80 -5.25 11.64 -11.30
C ALA A 80 -6.43 12.61 -11.20
N GLU A 81 -6.87 13.17 -12.32
CA GLU A 81 -7.94 14.17 -12.35
C GLU A 81 -9.30 13.59 -11.94
N GLU A 82 -9.73 12.49 -12.58
CA GLU A 82 -11.01 11.84 -12.28
C GLU A 82 -11.03 11.25 -10.87
N CYS A 83 -9.92 10.65 -10.40
CA CYS A 83 -9.82 10.18 -9.03
C CYS A 83 -9.92 11.32 -8.01
N GLN A 84 -9.24 12.45 -8.27
CA GLN A 84 -9.31 13.61 -7.40
C GLN A 84 -10.74 14.16 -7.34
N LYS A 85 -11.37 14.39 -8.50
CA LYS A 85 -12.76 14.84 -8.58
C LYS A 85 -13.71 13.89 -7.85
N HIS A 86 -13.64 12.59 -8.11
CA HIS A 86 -14.47 11.58 -7.47
C HIS A 86 -14.30 11.57 -5.94
N SER A 87 -13.06 11.68 -5.45
CA SER A 87 -12.80 11.74 -4.00
C SER A 87 -13.40 12.98 -3.33
N LEU A 88 -13.33 14.14 -3.99
CA LEU A 88 -13.88 15.40 -3.49
C LEU A 88 -15.41 15.39 -3.50
N GLU A 89 -16.03 14.83 -4.53
CA GLU A 89 -17.49 14.65 -4.61
C GLU A 89 -17.99 13.71 -3.50
N MET A 90 -17.29 12.60 -3.25
CA MET A 90 -17.58 11.70 -2.14
C MET A 90 -17.48 12.42 -0.79
N LEU A 91 -16.41 13.19 -0.55
CA LEU A 91 -16.27 13.93 0.71
C LEU A 91 -17.44 14.90 0.93
N LYS A 92 -17.84 15.64 -0.12
CA LYS A 92 -19.00 16.53 -0.08
C LYS A 92 -20.31 15.79 0.17
N GLU A 93 -20.54 14.67 -0.52
CA GLU A 93 -21.73 13.81 -0.34
C GLU A 93 -21.85 13.34 1.13
N LEU A 94 -20.72 13.00 1.73
CA LEU A 94 -20.65 12.53 3.11
C LEU A 94 -20.65 13.68 4.13
N GLY A 95 -20.56 14.94 3.72
CA GLY A 95 -20.56 16.12 4.59
C GLY A 95 -19.20 16.42 5.24
N PHE A 96 -18.11 15.87 4.72
CA PHE A 96 -16.76 16.17 5.17
C PHE A 96 -16.16 17.36 4.43
N PRO A 97 -15.29 18.15 5.10
CA PRO A 97 -14.61 19.24 4.43
C PRO A 97 -13.60 18.70 3.42
N THR A 98 -13.48 19.38 2.28
CA THR A 98 -12.75 18.86 1.12
C THR A 98 -11.26 18.70 1.35
N GLY A 99 -10.68 19.44 2.30
CA GLY A 99 -9.27 19.37 2.67
C GLY A 99 -8.94 18.33 3.75
N VAL A 100 -9.90 17.54 4.24
CA VAL A 100 -9.65 16.60 5.36
C VAL A 100 -8.76 15.41 4.97
N MET A 101 -8.75 15.03 3.69
CA MET A 101 -7.88 13.98 3.15
C MET A 101 -7.15 14.50 1.91
N PRO A 102 -6.02 15.23 2.09
CA PRO A 102 -5.24 15.79 0.99
C PRO A 102 -4.37 14.72 0.32
N LEU A 103 -5.01 13.69 -0.22
CA LEU A 103 -4.36 12.62 -0.99
C LEU A 103 -3.82 13.19 -2.31
N LYS A 104 -2.65 12.70 -2.72
CA LYS A 104 -1.91 13.17 -3.90
C LYS A 104 -1.70 12.03 -4.90
N ASP A 105 -1.58 12.38 -6.18
CA ASP A 105 -1.22 11.47 -7.26
C ASP A 105 -2.09 10.19 -7.24
N LEU A 106 -3.41 10.38 -7.13
CA LEU A 106 -4.35 9.27 -7.12
C LEU A 106 -4.34 8.55 -8.47
N LEU A 107 -4.30 7.23 -8.42
CA LEU A 107 -4.26 6.37 -9.61
C LEU A 107 -5.58 5.64 -9.83
N GLU A 108 -6.23 5.28 -8.72
CA GLU A 108 -7.45 4.48 -8.70
C GLU A 108 -8.26 4.85 -7.46
N CYS A 109 -9.54 5.13 -7.63
CA CYS A 109 -10.49 5.23 -6.52
C CYS A 109 -11.65 4.28 -6.81
N GLY A 110 -12.09 3.55 -5.81
CA GLY A 110 -13.26 2.70 -5.95
C GLY A 110 -14.18 2.75 -4.75
N ARG A 111 -15.47 2.55 -5.03
CA ARG A 111 -16.54 2.54 -4.04
C ARG A 111 -17.57 1.48 -4.37
N VAL A 112 -17.89 0.64 -3.40
CA VAL A 112 -19.05 -0.26 -3.45
C VAL A 112 -20.19 0.43 -2.72
N ARG A 113 -21.21 0.93 -3.45
CA ARG A 113 -22.31 1.69 -2.84
C ARG A 113 -23.08 0.88 -1.80
N ASP A 114 -23.36 -0.39 -2.09
CA ASP A 114 -24.16 -1.27 -1.23
C ASP A 114 -23.54 -1.48 0.15
N THR A 115 -22.20 -1.58 0.23
CA THR A 115 -21.49 -1.83 1.49
C THR A 115 -20.87 -0.57 2.10
N GLY A 116 -20.75 0.50 1.31
CA GLY A 116 -19.99 1.69 1.66
C GLY A 116 -18.48 1.48 1.67
N PHE A 117 -17.95 0.35 1.19
CA PHE A 117 -16.51 0.12 1.13
C PHE A 117 -15.86 1.03 0.09
N VAL A 118 -14.78 1.71 0.49
CA VAL A 118 -14.03 2.66 -0.36
C VAL A 118 -12.54 2.34 -0.29
N TRP A 119 -11.85 2.50 -1.42
CA TRP A 119 -10.40 2.56 -1.46
C TRP A 119 -9.90 3.69 -2.38
N MET A 120 -8.74 4.25 -2.04
CA MET A 120 -8.04 5.27 -2.82
C MET A 120 -6.56 4.88 -2.88
N LYS A 121 -6.03 4.71 -4.09
CA LYS A 121 -4.63 4.36 -4.34
C LYS A 121 -3.86 5.59 -4.80
N GLN A 122 -2.75 5.87 -4.14
CA GLN A 122 -1.78 6.88 -4.50
C GLN A 122 -0.59 6.24 -5.22
N LYS A 123 0.12 7.03 -6.05
CA LYS A 123 1.36 6.60 -6.69
C LYS A 123 2.45 6.17 -5.69
N ALA A 124 2.52 6.85 -4.54
CA ALA A 124 3.42 6.54 -3.44
C ALA A 124 2.79 6.97 -2.10
N PRO A 125 3.22 6.40 -0.96
CA PRO A 125 2.88 6.93 0.35
C PRO A 125 3.28 8.40 0.46
N SER A 126 2.52 9.17 1.24
CA SER A 126 2.74 10.61 1.39
C SER A 126 2.54 11.07 2.83
N GLU A 127 3.10 12.22 3.17
CA GLU A 127 2.85 12.87 4.44
C GLU A 127 2.26 14.27 4.20
N HIS A 128 1.40 14.70 5.11
CA HIS A 128 0.82 16.03 5.12
C HIS A 128 0.87 16.61 6.53
N TYR A 129 1.33 17.85 6.64
CA TYR A 129 1.32 18.59 7.88
C TYR A 129 0.13 19.56 7.88
N PHE A 130 -0.84 19.29 8.75
CA PHE A 130 -1.99 20.17 8.94
C PHE A 130 -1.58 21.36 9.82
N GLU A 131 -1.41 22.52 9.20
CA GLU A 131 -0.94 23.73 9.89
C GLU A 131 -1.88 24.19 11.02
N THR A 132 -3.20 24.06 10.84
CA THR A 132 -4.17 24.48 11.85
C THR A 132 -4.18 23.56 13.07
N THR A 133 -4.01 22.26 12.88
CA THR A 133 -4.03 21.27 13.97
C THR A 133 -2.64 20.90 14.49
N LYS A 134 -1.57 21.46 13.87
CA LYS A 134 -0.16 21.18 14.17
C LYS A 134 0.14 19.67 14.22
N THR A 135 -0.45 18.93 13.29
CA THR A 135 -0.39 17.46 13.26
C THR A 135 0.19 16.99 11.93
N LEU A 136 1.23 16.15 11.99
CA LEU A 136 1.75 15.42 10.83
C LEU A 136 0.98 14.13 10.64
N VAL A 137 0.47 13.88 9.44
CA VAL A 137 -0.32 12.71 9.08
C VAL A 137 0.33 12.01 7.90
N SER A 138 0.53 10.70 8.02
CA SER A 138 1.02 9.84 6.93
C SER A 138 -0.14 9.09 6.29
N TYR A 139 -0.11 9.02 4.97
CA TYR A 139 -1.02 8.24 4.13
C TYR A 139 -0.23 7.16 3.39
N ALA A 140 -0.70 5.91 3.47
CA ALA A 140 -0.12 4.79 2.74
C ALA A 140 -0.47 4.85 1.25
N ALA A 141 0.18 4.01 0.44
CA ALA A 141 -0.12 3.90 -1.00
C ALA A 141 -1.57 3.48 -1.27
N GLU A 142 -2.22 2.76 -0.36
CA GLU A 142 -3.65 2.48 -0.41
C GLU A 142 -4.29 2.85 0.93
N VAL A 143 -5.33 3.69 0.87
CA VAL A 143 -6.20 4.04 1.99
C VAL A 143 -7.54 3.38 1.76
N THR A 144 -8.09 2.71 2.78
CA THR A 144 -9.43 2.09 2.71
C THR A 144 -10.28 2.46 3.91
N CYS A 145 -11.59 2.46 3.74
CA CYS A 145 -12.55 2.65 4.83
C CYS A 145 -13.94 2.15 4.44
N TYR A 146 -14.86 2.19 5.40
CA TYR A 146 -16.30 2.12 5.14
C TYR A 146 -16.92 3.48 5.41
N VAL A 147 -17.75 3.97 4.49
CA VAL A 147 -18.34 5.31 4.57
C VAL A 147 -19.84 5.26 4.83
N GLU A 148 -20.28 6.20 5.65
CA GLU A 148 -21.67 6.55 5.94
C GLU A 148 -21.76 8.08 6.00
N LYS A 149 -22.96 8.65 5.89
CA LYS A 149 -23.13 10.11 6.01
C LYS A 149 -22.52 10.61 7.33
N GLY A 150 -21.58 11.54 7.23
CA GLY A 150 -20.85 12.12 8.36
C GLY A 150 -19.86 11.18 9.05
N ARG A 151 -19.56 9.98 8.50
CA ARG A 151 -18.70 9.00 9.18
C ARG A 151 -17.87 8.14 8.23
N MET A 152 -16.60 7.96 8.57
CA MET A 152 -15.71 6.96 7.98
C MET A 152 -15.19 6.04 9.08
N LYS A 153 -15.36 4.72 8.92
CA LYS A 153 -15.01 3.71 9.92
C LYS A 153 -14.07 2.65 9.35
N LYS A 154 -13.37 1.95 10.25
CA LYS A 154 -12.36 0.92 9.91
C LYS A 154 -11.34 1.46 8.90
N MET A 155 -10.90 2.70 9.11
CA MET A 155 -9.92 3.34 8.25
C MET A 155 -8.58 2.59 8.32
N THR A 156 -7.94 2.41 7.17
CA THR A 156 -6.59 1.86 7.04
C THR A 156 -5.73 2.79 6.21
N GLY A 157 -4.41 2.70 6.38
CA GLY A 157 -3.47 3.51 5.62
C GLY A 157 -3.32 4.95 6.12
N VAL A 158 -3.99 5.37 7.20
CA VAL A 158 -3.88 6.72 7.77
C VAL A 158 -3.30 6.66 9.18
N LYS A 159 -2.22 7.41 9.43
CA LYS A 159 -1.61 7.53 10.77
C LYS A 159 -1.31 8.98 11.11
N SER A 160 -1.56 9.37 12.36
CA SER A 160 -1.13 10.66 12.91
C SER A 160 0.13 10.50 13.73
N LYS A 161 1.05 11.46 13.65
CA LYS A 161 2.22 11.54 14.53
C LYS A 161 1.79 12.14 15.86
N GLN A 162 2.00 11.41 16.95
CA GLN A 162 1.76 11.86 18.31
C GLN A 162 3.07 11.76 19.08
N LEU A 163 3.63 12.91 19.48
CA LEU A 163 4.97 12.99 20.05
C LEU A 163 6.00 12.29 19.13
N LEU A 164 6.49 11.12 19.52
CA LEU A 164 7.49 10.33 18.79
C LEU A 164 6.91 9.10 18.08
N ILE A 165 5.62 8.80 18.22
CA ILE A 165 5.00 7.57 17.70
C ILE A 165 3.97 7.85 16.60
N TRP A 166 3.89 6.94 15.63
CA TRP A 166 2.84 6.94 14.61
C TRP A 166 1.64 6.12 15.10
N VAL A 167 0.48 6.77 15.21
CA VAL A 167 -0.74 6.15 15.71
C VAL A 167 -1.78 6.07 14.59
N SER A 168 -2.31 4.87 14.34
CA SER A 168 -3.29 4.65 13.28
C SER A 168 -4.64 5.27 13.64
N ILE A 169 -5.20 6.00 12.69
CA ILE A 169 -6.56 6.54 12.76
C ILE A 169 -7.50 5.47 12.22
N SER A 170 -8.55 5.16 12.96
CA SER A 170 -9.49 4.08 12.63
C SER A 170 -10.91 4.55 12.37
N GLU A 171 -11.24 5.76 12.82
CA GLU A 171 -12.53 6.37 12.58
C GLU A 171 -12.38 7.89 12.46
N MET A 172 -13.20 8.46 11.59
CA MET A 172 -13.44 9.89 11.45
C MET A 172 -14.95 10.13 11.45
N SER A 173 -15.44 11.09 12.22
CA SER A 173 -16.87 11.42 12.25
C SER A 173 -17.12 12.90 12.46
N ILE A 174 -18.26 13.39 11.98
CA ILE A 174 -18.79 14.72 12.25
C ILE A 174 -20.12 14.50 12.97
N ASP A 175 -20.23 15.01 14.19
CA ASP A 175 -21.49 14.95 14.93
C ASP A 175 -22.49 15.92 14.29
N GLU A 176 -23.74 15.47 14.15
CA GLU A 176 -24.93 16.16 13.60
C GLU A 176 -24.97 17.69 13.84
N PRO A 177 -25.66 18.46 12.96
CA PRO A 177 -25.15 19.66 12.27
C PRO A 177 -24.78 20.89 13.14
N CYS A 178 -24.93 20.82 14.46
CA CYS A 178 -24.62 21.91 15.39
C CYS A 178 -23.19 21.89 15.92
N SER A 179 -22.48 20.76 15.87
CA SER A 179 -21.20 20.61 16.60
C SER A 179 -20.06 21.46 16.01
N GLY A 180 -20.05 21.67 14.69
CA GLY A 180 -18.97 22.37 13.97
C GLY A 180 -17.60 21.70 14.12
N LYS A 181 -17.56 20.42 14.54
CA LYS A 181 -16.35 19.68 14.88
C LYS A 181 -16.28 18.37 14.13
N ILE A 182 -15.04 17.96 13.89
CA ILE A 182 -14.68 16.65 13.38
C ILE A 182 -13.92 15.89 14.45
N HIS A 183 -14.25 14.61 14.60
CA HIS A 183 -13.74 13.69 15.60
C HIS A 183 -12.91 12.61 14.92
N PHE A 184 -11.74 12.32 15.47
CA PHE A 184 -10.84 11.27 15.02
C PHE A 184 -10.61 10.29 16.16
N LYS A 185 -10.82 8.99 15.90
CA LYS A 185 -10.50 7.93 16.86
C LYS A 185 -9.30 7.14 16.38
N THR A 186 -8.47 6.74 17.34
CA THR A 186 -7.31 5.89 17.08
C THR A 186 -7.56 4.46 17.54
N ASN A 187 -6.79 3.52 17.00
CA ASN A 187 -6.82 2.12 17.44
C ASN A 187 -6.40 1.92 18.92
N LEU A 188 -5.84 2.95 19.56
CA LEU A 188 -5.44 2.92 20.96
C LEU A 188 -6.56 3.44 21.89
N GLY A 189 -7.76 3.69 21.38
CA GLY A 189 -8.90 4.19 22.16
C GLY A 189 -8.85 5.69 22.47
N VAL A 190 -7.81 6.40 22.04
CA VAL A 190 -7.69 7.86 22.18
C VAL A 190 -8.43 8.54 21.04
N GLY A 191 -9.29 9.50 21.36
CA GLY A 191 -9.97 10.38 20.41
C GLY A 191 -9.47 11.82 20.48
N LYS A 192 -9.40 12.50 19.33
CA LYS A 192 -9.16 13.95 19.24
C LYS A 192 -10.25 14.61 18.41
N SER A 193 -10.59 15.85 18.73
CA SER A 193 -11.63 16.60 18.02
C SER A 193 -11.11 17.99 17.66
N PHE A 194 -11.51 18.49 16.51
CA PHE A 194 -11.04 19.76 15.96
C PHE A 194 -12.20 20.50 15.27
N PRO A 195 -12.16 21.84 15.15
CA PRO A 195 -13.11 22.56 14.33
C PRO A 195 -13.08 22.10 12.88
N ILE A 196 -14.23 21.98 12.22
CA ILE A 196 -14.31 21.56 10.81
C ILE A 196 -13.53 22.51 9.88
N THR A 197 -13.49 23.79 10.24
CA THR A 197 -12.74 24.85 9.52
C THR A 197 -11.24 24.64 9.51
N ALA A 198 -10.70 23.75 10.36
CA ALA A 198 -9.28 23.39 10.33
C ALA A 198 -8.89 22.50 9.13
N PHE A 199 -9.89 21.99 8.39
CA PHE A 199 -9.72 21.08 7.26
C PHE A 199 -10.43 21.57 5.99
N MET A 200 -11.00 22.77 6.01
CA MET A 200 -11.63 23.39 4.85
C MET A 200 -10.55 24.05 3.97
N SER A 201 -10.79 24.10 2.67
CA SER A 201 -10.06 25.04 1.82
C SER A 201 -10.41 26.48 2.21
N GLU A 202 -9.58 27.45 1.84
CA GLU A 202 -9.85 28.87 2.14
C GLU A 202 -11.20 29.32 1.53
N GLU A 203 -11.52 28.88 0.32
CA GLU A 203 -12.80 29.16 -0.33
C GLU A 203 -14.00 28.52 0.39
N GLU A 204 -13.86 27.27 0.82
CA GLU A 204 -14.90 26.54 1.56
C GLU A 204 -15.16 27.20 2.93
N LYS A 205 -14.08 27.60 3.60
CA LYS A 205 -14.13 28.30 4.89
C LYS A 205 -14.80 29.66 4.79
N ALA A 206 -14.50 30.43 3.74
CA ALA A 206 -15.13 31.74 3.52
C ALA A 206 -16.66 31.63 3.39
N LYS A 207 -17.13 30.65 2.59
CA LYS A 207 -18.57 30.37 2.43
C LYS A 207 -19.22 29.92 3.74
N TYR A 208 -18.58 28.98 4.43
CA TYR A 208 -19.07 28.46 5.71
C TYR A 208 -19.25 29.54 6.78
N LEU A 209 -18.36 30.53 6.84
CA LEU A 209 -18.45 31.63 7.80
C LEU A 209 -19.57 32.62 7.43
N GLN A 210 -19.81 32.86 6.14
CA GLN A 210 -20.88 33.74 5.66
C GLN A 210 -22.28 33.17 5.91
N ASP A 211 -22.45 31.86 5.78
CA ASP A 211 -23.73 31.18 6.04
C ASP A 211 -24.09 31.16 7.53
N ARG A 212 -23.10 31.27 8.43
CA ARG A 212 -23.30 31.28 9.88
C ARG A 212 -23.40 32.68 10.50
N SER A 213 -23.18 33.73 9.71
CA SER A 213 -23.35 35.12 10.14
C SER A 213 -24.76 35.67 9.92
N HIS A 214 -25.68 34.84 9.40
CA HIS A 214 -27.10 35.11 9.20
C HIS A 214 -27.94 34.19 10.08
#